data_AF-A0A3D4LHG4-F1
#
_entry.id   AF-A0A3D4LHG4-F1
#
_cell.length_a   1.000
_cell.length_b   1.000
_cell.length_c   1.000
_cell.angle_alpha   90.00
_cell.angle_beta   90.00
_cell.angle_gamma   90.00
#
_symmetry.space_group_name_H-M   'P 1'
#
loop_
_entity.id
_entity.type
_entity.pdbx_description
1 polymer ?
#
loop_
_entity_poly.entity_id
_entity_poly.type
_entity_poly.pdbx_seq_one_letter_code
_entity_poly.pdbx_strand_id
1 'polypeptide(L)'
;MIYLEIFLSFFQIGLFSFGGGYAALPLIEAQVLEIHNWLTVEEFADLLTISQMTPGPIAINASTFVGTKIAGLPGAVIATIGCVTPSCIIVLILSYYYFKY
;
A
#
# COMPACT_ATOMS: atom_id res chain seq x y z
N MET A 1 17.09 -6.21 -0.77
CA MET A 1 16.81 -5.17 -1.79
C MET A 1 15.58 -4.41 -1.30
N ILE A 2 15.76 -3.28 -0.63
CA ILE A 2 14.68 -2.56 0.09
C ILE A 2 13.44 -2.34 -0.78
N TYR A 3 13.63 -2.04 -2.07
CA TYR A 3 12.57 -1.86 -3.05
C TYR A 3 11.69 -3.10 -3.29
N LEU A 4 12.29 -4.29 -3.29
CA LEU A 4 11.58 -5.54 -3.52
C LEU A 4 10.75 -5.95 -2.29
N GLU A 5 11.26 -5.66 -1.09
CA GLU A 5 10.52 -5.82 0.16
C GLU A 5 9.32 -4.87 0.23
N ILE A 6 9.53 -3.58 -0.09
CA ILE A 6 8.44 -2.60 -0.21
C ILE A 6 7.39 -3.13 -1.19
N PHE A 7 7.79 -3.52 -2.41
CA PHE A 7 6.87 -4.04 -3.40
C PHE A 7 6.06 -5.23 -2.90
N LEU A 8 6.71 -6.24 -2.31
CA LEU A 8 6.04 -7.45 -1.83
C LEU A 8 5.11 -7.17 -0.65
N SER A 9 5.52 -6.33 0.30
CA SER A 9 4.67 -5.95 1.43
C SER A 9 3.41 -5.22 0.97
N PHE A 10 3.55 -4.22 0.10
CA PHE A 10 2.40 -3.48 -0.43
C PHE A 10 1.55 -4.32 -1.39
N PHE A 11 2.15 -5.26 -2.12
CA PHE A 11 1.42 -6.25 -2.91
C PHE A 11 0.56 -7.17 -2.04
N GLN A 12 1.09 -7.63 -0.91
CA GLN A 12 0.33 -8.41 0.06
C GLN A 12 -0.81 -7.58 0.66
N ILE A 13 -0.55 -6.32 1.04
CA ILE A 13 -1.59 -5.41 1.54
C ILE A 13 -2.70 -5.24 0.50
N GLY A 14 -2.35 -5.00 -0.77
CA GLY A 14 -3.34 -4.86 -1.84
C GLY A 14 -4.15 -6.12 -2.12
N LEU A 15 -3.59 -7.32 -1.87
CA LEU A 15 -4.32 -8.60 -1.95
C LEU A 15 -5.30 -8.80 -0.80
N PHE A 16 -4.93 -8.40 0.42
CA PHE A 16 -5.70 -8.67 1.64
C PHE A 16 -6.53 -7.48 2.14
N SER A 17 -6.48 -6.33 1.45
CA SER A 17 -7.25 -5.13 1.76
C SER A 17 -8.72 -5.26 1.32
N PHE A 18 -9.46 -6.20 1.93
CA PHE A 18 -10.91 -6.31 1.78
C PHE A 18 -11.62 -5.46 2.83
N GLY A 19 -12.47 -4.53 2.39
CA GLY A 19 -13.21 -3.62 3.30
C GLY A 19 -12.93 -2.12 3.11
N GLY A 20 -12.23 -1.74 2.04
CA GLY A 20 -11.98 -0.34 1.67
C GLY A 20 -10.70 0.24 2.29
N GLY A 21 -10.53 1.56 2.19
CA GLY A 21 -9.26 2.23 2.56
C GLY A 21 -8.86 2.06 4.02
N TYR A 22 -9.82 1.99 4.95
CA TYR A 22 -9.55 1.79 6.38
C TYR A 22 -9.17 0.35 6.74
N ALA A 23 -9.56 -0.64 5.94
CA ALA A 23 -9.14 -2.02 6.15
C ALA A 23 -7.67 -2.25 5.80
N ALA A 24 -7.11 -1.41 4.90
CA ALA A 24 -5.70 -1.45 4.54
C ALA A 24 -4.78 -0.91 5.65
N LEU A 25 -5.26 0.03 6.48
CA LEU A 25 -4.44 0.72 7.47
C LEU A 25 -3.76 -0.22 8.47
N PRO A 26 -4.49 -1.13 9.15
CA PRO A 26 -3.88 -2.08 10.09
C PRO A 26 -2.87 -3.01 9.42
N LEU A 27 -3.09 -3.36 8.15
CA LEU A 27 -2.17 -4.19 7.38
C LEU A 27 -0.87 -3.42 7.05
N ILE A 28 -0.98 -2.14 6.72
CA ILE A 28 0.17 -1.25 6.52
C ILE A 28 0.92 -1.09 7.85
N GLU A 29 0.20 -0.81 8.94
CA GLU A 29 0.76 -0.67 10.28
C GLU A 29 1.56 -1.90 10.69
N ALA A 30 0.98 -3.11 10.56
CA ALA A 30 1.68 -4.36 10.88
C ALA A 30 2.94 -4.58 10.03
N GLN A 31 2.88 -4.27 8.72
CA GLN A 31 4.06 -4.40 7.84
C GLN A 31 5.18 -3.43 8.20
N VAL A 32 4.81 -2.19 8.51
CA VAL A 32 5.74 -1.08 8.71
C VAL A 32 6.34 -1.09 10.12
N LEU A 33 5.53 -1.35 11.14
CA LEU A 33 5.93 -1.29 12.55
C LEU A 33 6.40 -2.66 13.05
N GLU A 34 5.65 -3.74 12.82
CA GLU A 34 5.95 -5.04 13.42
C GLU A 34 6.94 -5.87 12.59
N ILE A 35 6.68 -6.01 11.29
CA ILE A 35 7.44 -6.91 10.42
C ILE A 35 8.79 -6.30 10.05
N HIS A 36 8.78 -5.10 9.48
CA HIS A 36 9.99 -4.48 8.95
C HIS A 36 10.62 -3.42 9.87
N ASN A 37 9.90 -2.94 10.89
CA ASN A 37 10.35 -1.89 11.80
C ASN A 37 10.93 -0.66 11.06
N TRP A 38 10.32 -0.29 9.92
CA TRP A 38 10.77 0.79 9.06
C TRP A 38 10.46 2.18 9.62
N LEU A 39 9.42 2.29 10.45
CA LEU A 39 8.96 3.55 11.05
C LEU A 39 8.66 3.34 12.53
N THR A 40 8.68 4.43 13.29
CA THR A 40 8.12 4.44 14.64
C THR A 40 6.61 4.64 14.61
N VAL A 41 5.93 4.33 15.72
CA VAL A 41 4.49 4.56 15.89
C VAL A 41 4.15 6.04 15.65
N GLU A 42 4.98 6.95 16.15
CA GLU A 42 4.82 8.40 16.01
C GLU A 42 4.95 8.83 14.53
N GLU A 43 5.98 8.34 13.84
CA GLU A 43 6.18 8.64 12.41
C GLU A 43 5.05 8.08 11.55
N PHE A 44 4.55 6.89 11.87
CA PHE A 44 3.41 6.31 11.17
C PHE A 44 2.13 7.13 11.40
N ALA A 45 1.87 7.58 12.63
CA ALA A 45 0.72 8.42 12.95
C ALA A 45 0.75 9.78 12.23
N ASP A 46 1.92 10.41 12.12
CA ASP A 46 2.10 11.65 11.37
C ASP A 46 1.82 11.45 9.88
N LEU A 47 2.40 10.40 9.27
CA LEU A 47 2.17 10.06 7.87
C LEU A 47 0.69 9.69 7.61
N LEU A 48 0.05 9.01 8.55
CA LEU A 48 -1.37 8.70 8.48
C LEU A 48 -2.22 9.96 8.45
N THR A 49 -1.89 10.93 9.30
CA THR A 49 -2.59 12.21 9.38
C THR A 49 -2.46 12.98 8.06
N ILE A 50 -1.25 13.03 7.50
CA ILE A 50 -1.00 13.62 6.16
C ILE A 50 -1.82 12.90 5.08
N SER A 51 -1.87 11.57 5.14
CA SER A 51 -2.60 10.74 4.19
C SER A 51 -4.11 10.99 4.22
N GLN A 52 -4.69 11.26 5.39
CA GLN A 52 -6.10 11.59 5.56
C GLN A 52 -6.44 13.04 5.21
N MET A 53 -5.50 13.97 5.39
CA MET A 53 -5.66 15.35 4.92
C MET A 53 -5.61 15.47 3.39
N THR A 54 -4.90 14.54 2.74
CA THR A 54 -4.77 14.51 1.28
C THR A 54 -6.04 13.92 0.65
N PRO A 55 -6.70 14.61 -0.29
CA PRO A 55 -7.89 14.07 -0.95
C PRO A 55 -7.52 12.83 -1.77
N GLY A 56 -8.31 11.76 -1.65
CA GLY A 56 -8.12 10.53 -2.44
C GLY A 56 -8.23 9.24 -1.61
N PRO A 57 -7.89 8.08 -2.21
CA PRO A 57 -7.95 6.80 -1.52
C PRO A 57 -6.89 6.72 -0.40
N ILE A 58 -7.35 6.63 0.84
CA ILE A 58 -6.47 6.65 2.03
C ILE A 58 -5.39 5.56 1.97
N ALA A 59 -5.74 4.35 1.52
CA ALA A 59 -4.78 3.24 1.39
C ALA A 59 -3.63 3.56 0.42
N ILE A 60 -3.93 4.23 -0.69
CA ILE A 60 -2.92 4.62 -1.70
C ILE A 60 -2.05 5.75 -1.16
N ASN A 61 -2.67 6.76 -0.56
CA ASN A 61 -1.95 7.89 0.04
C ASN A 61 -1.00 7.38 1.13
N ALA A 62 -1.50 6.58 2.08
CA ALA A 62 -0.70 5.98 3.15
C ALA A 62 0.46 5.16 2.59
N SER A 63 0.21 4.29 1.60
CA SER A 63 1.27 3.50 0.96
C SER A 63 2.34 4.38 0.30
N THR A 64 1.92 5.46 -0.37
CA THR A 64 2.83 6.39 -1.05
C THR A 64 3.69 7.17 -0.07
N PHE A 65 3.09 7.72 1.00
CA PHE A 65 3.82 8.49 2.02
C PHE A 65 4.76 7.61 2.84
N VAL A 66 4.31 6.41 3.23
CA VAL A 66 5.16 5.40 3.87
C VAL A 66 6.32 5.01 2.96
N GLY A 67 6.06 4.67 1.68
CA GLY A 67 7.11 4.37 0.71
C GLY A 67 8.09 5.52 0.50
N THR A 68 7.61 6.76 0.51
CA THR A 68 8.44 7.97 0.43
C THR A 68 9.40 8.08 1.61
N LYS A 69 8.91 7.77 2.82
CA LYS A 69 9.73 7.85 4.03
C LYS A 69 10.79 6.74 4.11
N ILE A 70 10.49 5.54 3.59
CA ILE A 70 11.42 4.39 3.63
C ILE A 70 12.57 4.55 2.62
N ALA A 71 12.27 4.90 1.36
CA ALA A 71 13.26 4.89 0.29
C ALA A 71 13.17 6.10 -0.65
N GLY A 72 12.58 7.22 -0.20
CA GLY A 72 12.41 8.44 -0.98
C GLY A 72 11.42 8.28 -2.14
N LEU A 73 11.55 9.14 -3.16
CA LEU A 73 10.72 9.12 -4.36
C LEU A 73 10.57 7.74 -5.03
N PRO A 74 11.63 6.93 -5.21
CA PRO A 74 11.48 5.60 -5.82
C PRO A 74 10.70 4.63 -4.90
N GLY A 75 10.83 4.77 -3.58
CA GLY A 75 10.03 4.00 -2.62
C GLY A 75 8.54 4.34 -2.72
N ALA A 76 8.21 5.62 -2.92
CA ALA A 76 6.84 6.07 -3.12
C ALA A 76 6.19 5.36 -4.32
N VAL A 77 6.83 5.43 -5.49
CA VAL A 77 6.34 4.82 -6.74
C VAL A 77 6.14 3.31 -6.58
N ILE A 78 7.11 2.63 -5.95
CA ILE A 78 7.07 1.18 -5.81
C ILE A 78 6.00 0.73 -4.81
N ALA A 79 5.81 1.46 -3.71
CA ALA A 79 4.74 1.20 -2.76
C ALA A 79 3.36 1.39 -3.39
N THR A 80 3.16 2.47 -4.14
CA THR A 80 1.92 2.75 -4.87
C THR A 80 1.62 1.65 -5.90
N ILE A 81 2.60 1.28 -6.71
CA ILE A 81 2.44 0.22 -7.71
C ILE A 81 2.16 -1.11 -7.03
N GLY A 82 2.91 -1.45 -5.98
CA GLY A 82 2.69 -2.68 -5.19
C GLY A 82 1.26 -2.78 -4.68
N CYS A 83 0.71 -1.69 -4.13
CA CYS A 83 -0.65 -1.67 -3.60
C CYS A 83 -1.74 -1.81 -4.69
N VAL A 84 -1.54 -1.22 -5.88
CA VAL A 84 -2.56 -1.17 -6.95
C VAL A 84 -2.52 -2.40 -7.87
N THR A 85 -1.33 -2.95 -8.10
CA THR A 85 -1.09 -4.10 -8.98
C THR A 85 -2.00 -5.31 -8.70
N PRO A 86 -2.19 -5.79 -7.46
CA PRO A 86 -2.99 -6.98 -7.19
C PRO A 86 -4.47 -6.76 -7.57
N SER A 87 -5.04 -5.59 -7.27
CA SER A 87 -6.41 -5.26 -7.67
C SER A 87 -6.54 -5.19 -9.19
N CYS A 88 -5.58 -4.59 -9.89
CA CYS A 88 -5.56 -4.56 -11.36
C CYS A 88 -5.49 -5.97 -11.96
N ILE A 89 -4.64 -6.85 -11.43
CA ILE A 89 -4.52 -8.24 -11.90
C ILE A 89 -5.85 -8.98 -11.73
N ILE A 90 -6.48 -8.89 -10.56
CA ILE A 90 -7.75 -9.57 -10.29
C ILE A 90 -8.84 -9.08 -11.25
N VAL A 91 -8.98 -7.75 -11.42
CA VAL A 91 -10.00 -7.17 -12.31
C VAL A 91 -9.75 -7.54 -13.76
N LEU A 92 -8.51 -7.53 -14.24
CA LEU A 92 -8.17 -7.92 -15.61
C LEU A 92 -8.46 -9.39 -15.88
N ILE A 93 -8.14 -10.28 -14.93
CA ILE A 93 -8.45 -11.71 -15.03
C ILE A 93 -9.97 -11.91 -15.11
N LEU A 94 -10.73 -11.30 -14.20
CA LEU A 94 -12.19 -11.41 -14.18
C LEU A 94 -12.81 -10.83 -15.46
N SER A 95 -12.34 -9.67 -15.92
CA SER A 95 -12.78 -9.04 -17.16
C SER A 95 -12.53 -9.94 -18.37
N TYR A 96 -11.34 -10.54 -18.47
CA TYR A 96 -11.03 -11.47 -19.55
C TYR A 96 -11.99 -12.66 -19.58
N TYR A 97 -12.31 -13.24 -18.43
CA TYR A 97 -13.29 -14.33 -18.35
C TYR A 97 -14.71 -13.87 -18.66
N TYR A 98 -15.10 -12.66 -18.23
CA TYR A 98 -16.41 -12.08 -18.50
C TYR A 98 -16.64 -11.77 -19.99
N PHE A 99 -15.61 -11.36 -20.74
CA PHE A 99 -15.75 -11.14 -22.19
C PHE A 99 -15.60 -12.42 -23.01
N LYS A 100 -15.01 -13.47 -22.42
CA LYS A 100 -14.80 -14.76 -23.07
C LYS A 100 -16.05 -15.65 -23.05
N TYR A 101 -16.90 -15.52 -22.05
CA TYR A 101 -18.12 -16.32 -21.84
C TYR A 101 -19.35 -15.43 -21.80
#